data_AF-A0A0V0VB32-F1
#
_entry.id   AF-A0A0V0VB32-F1
#
_cell.length_a   1.000
_cell.length_b   1.000
_cell.length_c   1.000
_cell.angle_alpha   90.00
_cell.angle_beta   90.00
_cell.angle_gamma   90.00
#
_symmetry.space_group_name_H-M   'P 1'
#
loop_
_entity.id
_entity.type
_entity.pdbx_description
1 polymer ?
#
loop_
_entity_poly.entity_id
_entity_poly.type
_entity_poly.pdbx_seq_one_letter_code
_entity_poly.pdbx_strand_id
1 'polypeptide(L)'
;MLAVADPLTEEEALEGANAEKWKEAMLEEISALHMNNNWILTDLPADRKTIQYGEVSKYKARLVAKWCSQRTEIDYFETFAPVVRYESVRTLLVIAADEDLEILQFDVKTAFLHGKIDELIFVEQPPCFNDGSGRVCKLQQALYGLKQAPRAWNKRLNDWLY
;
A
#
# COMPACT_ATOMS: atom_id res chain seq x y z
N MET A 1 -2.80 29.76 -17.35
CA MET A 1 -2.22 28.98 -16.22
C MET A 1 -1.92 27.60 -16.76
N LEU A 2 -0.67 27.31 -17.10
CA LEU A 2 -0.27 25.96 -17.50
C LEU A 2 -0.27 25.10 -16.24
N ALA A 3 -0.99 23.98 -16.26
CA ALA A 3 -0.90 22.97 -15.22
C ALA A 3 0.56 22.50 -15.17
N VAL A 4 1.26 22.82 -14.08
CA VAL A 4 2.60 22.30 -13.83
C VAL A 4 2.46 20.78 -13.78
N ALA A 5 3.18 20.08 -14.64
CA ALA A 5 3.17 18.62 -14.67
C ALA A 5 3.54 18.09 -13.29
N ASP A 6 2.80 17.09 -12.82
CA ASP A 6 3.08 16.46 -11.54
C ASP A 6 4.47 15.79 -11.60
N PRO A 7 5.31 15.95 -10.57
CA PRO A 7 6.64 15.34 -10.53
C PRO A 7 6.53 13.82 -10.55
N LEU A 8 7.33 13.16 -11.38
CA LEU A 8 7.34 11.69 -11.53
C LEU A 8 8.34 11.04 -10.58
N THR A 9 9.34 11.80 -10.14
CA THR A 9 10.40 11.35 -9.23
C THR A 9 10.41 12.12 -7.92
N GLU A 10 10.98 11.51 -6.88
CA GLU A 10 11.17 12.15 -5.57
C GLU A 10 12.00 13.45 -5.68
N GLU A 11 13.02 13.45 -6.53
CA GLU A 11 13.89 14.61 -6.78
C GLU A 11 13.10 15.78 -7.39
N GLU A 12 12.28 15.52 -8.42
CA GLU A 12 11.41 16.55 -9.03
C GLU A 12 10.35 17.07 -8.05
N ALA A 13 9.87 16.22 -7.14
CA ALA A 13 8.88 16.59 -6.14
C ALA A 13 9.46 17.48 -5.03
N LEU A 14 10.72 17.26 -4.66
CA LEU A 14 11.43 18.02 -3.63
C LEU A 14 12.05 19.33 -4.15
N GLU A 15 12.27 19.46 -5.46
CA GLU A 15 12.78 20.69 -6.09
C GLU A 15 11.68 21.62 -6.63
N GLY A 16 10.43 21.14 -6.71
CA GLY A 16 9.30 21.91 -7.24
C GLY A 16 8.74 22.98 -6.28
N ALA A 17 7.92 23.90 -6.83
CA ALA A 17 7.27 24.97 -6.06
C ALA A 17 6.32 24.48 -4.94
N ASN A 18 5.95 23.19 -4.95
CA ASN A 18 5.11 22.55 -3.93
C ASN A 18 5.88 21.60 -3.00
N ALA A 19 7.21 21.68 -2.96
CA ALA A 19 8.08 20.79 -2.20
C ALA A 19 7.66 20.60 -0.73
N GLU A 20 7.20 21.66 -0.07
CA GLU A 20 6.79 21.58 1.33
C GLU A 20 5.54 20.69 1.52
N LYS A 21 4.56 20.79 0.62
CA LYS A 21 3.37 19.93 0.62
C LYS A 21 3.71 18.47 0.31
N TRP A 22 4.73 18.24 -0.52
CA TRP A 22 5.23 16.89 -0.80
C TRP A 22 5.93 16.28 0.42
N LYS A 23 6.76 17.06 1.12
CA LYS A 23 7.41 16.63 2.38
C LYS A 23 6.39 16.28 3.45
N GLU A 24 5.36 17.12 3.65
CA GLU A 24 4.28 16.82 4.60
C GLU A 24 3.56 15.50 4.26
N ALA A 25 3.21 15.29 2.99
CA ALA A 25 2.58 14.04 2.57
C ALA A 25 3.49 12.81 2.75
N MET A 26 4.79 12.94 2.49
CA MET A 26 5.77 11.87 2.72
C MET A 26 5.93 11.56 4.21
N LEU A 27 5.95 12.59 5.05
CA LEU A 27 6.01 12.45 6.52
C LEU A 27 4.75 11.78 7.07
N GLU A 28 3.56 12.12 6.57
CA GLU A 28 2.30 11.49 6.98
C GLU A 28 2.29 9.99 6.64
N GLU A 29 2.72 9.63 5.43
CA GLU A 29 2.80 8.22 5.00
C GLU A 29 3.81 7.42 5.84
N ILE A 30 5.01 7.97 6.07
CA ILE A 30 6.03 7.32 6.91
C ILE A 30 5.53 7.17 8.35
N SER A 31 4.85 8.19 8.88
CA SER A 31 4.26 8.13 10.21
C SER A 31 3.21 7.03 10.30
N ALA A 32 2.35 6.89 9.28
CA ALA A 32 1.37 5.80 9.21
C ALA A 32 2.07 4.43 9.13
N LEU A 33 3.19 4.31 8.41
CA LEU A 33 3.96 3.08 8.34
C LEU A 33 4.56 2.68 9.70
N HIS A 34 5.14 3.65 10.42
CA HIS A 34 5.69 3.46 11.76
C HIS A 34 4.62 3.14 12.80
N MET A 35 3.51 3.88 12.82
CA MET A 35 2.41 3.64 13.79
C MET A 35 1.83 2.24 13.67
N ASN A 36 1.86 1.67 12.48
CA ASN A 36 1.34 0.33 12.21
C ASN A 36 2.39 -0.78 12.42
N ASN A 37 3.66 -0.45 12.74
CA ASN A 37 4.79 -1.40 12.80
C ASN A 37 4.93 -2.22 11.51
N ASN A 38 4.88 -1.55 10.35
CA ASN A 38 4.83 -2.25 9.05
C ASN A 38 6.11 -3.03 8.70
N TRP A 39 7.27 -2.70 9.29
CA TRP A 39 8.54 -3.37 8.95
C TRP A 39 9.49 -3.54 10.14
N ILE A 40 10.45 -4.45 9.94
CA ILE A 40 11.62 -4.63 10.81
C ILE A 40 12.87 -4.61 9.92
N LEU A 41 13.88 -3.83 10.32
CA LEU A 41 15.19 -3.81 9.68
C LEU A 41 15.94 -5.12 9.94
N THR A 42 16.41 -5.75 8.87
CA THR A 42 17.19 -6.99 8.93
C THR A 42 18.20 -7.05 7.80
N ASP A 43 19.22 -7.88 7.97
CA ASP A 43 20.11 -8.26 6.88
C ASP A 43 19.34 -9.11 5.86
N LEU A 44 19.66 -8.95 4.57
CA LEU A 44 19.02 -9.69 3.48
C LEU A 44 19.54 -11.14 3.46
N PRO A 45 18.65 -12.15 3.54
CA PRO A 45 19.05 -13.55 3.39
C PRO A 45 19.63 -13.85 2.00
N ALA A 46 20.62 -14.74 1.91
CA ALA A 46 21.33 -15.04 0.66
C ALA A 46 20.46 -15.63 -0.45
N ASP A 47 19.31 -16.22 -0.11
CA ASP A 47 18.34 -16.84 -1.01
C ASP A 47 17.22 -15.87 -1.47
N ARG A 48 17.22 -14.62 -0.97
CA ARG A 48 16.15 -13.64 -1.19
C ARG A 48 16.61 -12.44 -2.01
N LYS A 49 15.65 -11.78 -2.66
CA LYS A 49 15.87 -10.51 -3.38
C LYS A 49 14.94 -9.43 -2.84
N THR A 50 15.41 -8.20 -2.92
CA THR A 50 14.62 -7.02 -2.53
C THR A 50 13.63 -6.62 -3.62
N ILE A 51 12.50 -6.06 -3.20
CA ILE A 51 11.56 -5.38 -4.07
C ILE A 51 11.86 -3.88 -4.03
N GLN A 52 11.97 -3.29 -5.22
CA GLN A 52 12.15 -1.86 -5.42
C GLN A 52 10.83 -1.10 -5.25
N TYR A 53 10.92 0.20 -5.00
CA TYR A 53 9.74 1.06 -4.94
C TYR A 53 9.28 1.53 -6.33
N GLY A 54 8.00 1.85 -6.46
CA GLY A 54 7.37 2.45 -7.64
C GLY A 54 7.19 3.97 -7.50
N GLU A 55 6.74 4.62 -8.59
CA GLU A 55 6.60 6.08 -8.69
C GLU A 55 5.49 6.66 -7.80
N VAL A 56 5.65 7.95 -7.48
CA VAL A 56 4.76 8.75 -6.63
C VAL A 56 3.53 9.22 -7.43
N SER A 57 2.33 9.21 -6.82
CA SER A 57 1.08 9.62 -7.48
C SER A 57 0.37 10.75 -6.72
N LYS A 58 0.22 11.92 -7.36
CA LYS A 58 -0.66 13.09 -7.04
C LYS A 58 -0.89 13.42 -5.56
N TYR A 59 -0.27 14.50 -5.04
CA TYR A 59 -0.53 15.13 -3.71
C TYR A 59 -0.89 14.16 -2.56
N LYS A 60 -0.37 12.93 -2.62
CA LYS A 60 -0.51 11.82 -1.68
C LYS A 60 0.72 10.95 -1.95
N ALA A 61 1.80 11.20 -1.22
CA ALA A 61 2.94 10.32 -1.27
C ALA A 61 2.52 8.97 -0.68
N ARG A 62 2.74 7.89 -1.43
CA ARG A 62 2.53 6.53 -0.96
C ARG A 62 3.77 5.73 -1.23
N LEU A 63 4.17 4.91 -0.27
CA LEU A 63 5.25 3.99 -0.50
C LEU A 63 4.69 2.75 -1.21
N VAL A 64 5.03 2.58 -2.48
CA VAL A 64 4.47 1.53 -3.33
C VAL A 64 5.56 0.53 -3.67
N ALA A 65 5.37 -0.74 -3.32
CA ALA A 65 6.21 -1.82 -3.80
C ALA A 65 5.98 -2.03 -5.31
N LYS A 66 7.07 -2.22 -6.05
CA LYS A 66 7.01 -2.51 -7.47
C LYS A 66 6.59 -3.96 -7.69
N TRP A 67 5.29 -4.17 -7.89
CA TRP A 67 4.64 -5.48 -8.04
C TRP A 67 5.30 -6.39 -9.08
N CYS A 68 5.83 -5.82 -10.17
CA CYS A 68 6.44 -6.58 -11.26
C CYS A 68 7.82 -7.17 -10.89
N SER A 69 8.41 -6.71 -9.77
CA SER A 69 9.65 -7.27 -9.23
C SER A 69 9.41 -8.51 -8.36
N GLN A 70 8.14 -8.82 -8.02
CA GLN A 70 7.78 -10.00 -7.22
C GLN A 70 7.80 -11.30 -8.05
N ARG A 71 8.29 -12.38 -7.44
CA ARG A 71 8.36 -13.73 -8.02
C ARG A 71 7.31 -14.64 -7.41
N THR A 72 6.55 -15.31 -8.26
CA THR A 72 5.60 -16.34 -7.85
C THR A 72 6.32 -17.47 -7.11
N GLU A 73 5.68 -18.05 -6.11
CA GLU A 73 6.19 -19.12 -5.23
C GLU A 73 7.36 -18.73 -4.31
N ILE A 74 7.89 -17.50 -4.44
CA ILE A 74 8.94 -16.96 -3.57
C ILE A 74 8.37 -15.82 -2.73
N ASP A 75 7.84 -14.79 -3.40
CA ASP A 75 7.35 -13.55 -2.77
C ASP A 75 5.83 -13.54 -2.60
N TYR A 76 5.13 -14.39 -3.34
CA TYR A 76 3.68 -14.59 -3.23
C TYR A 76 3.27 -15.94 -3.81
N PHE A 77 2.25 -16.56 -3.22
CA PHE A 77 1.66 -17.82 -3.71
C PHE A 77 0.34 -17.59 -4.44
N GLU A 78 -0.40 -16.55 -4.05
CA GLU A 78 -1.75 -16.27 -4.54
C GLU A 78 -1.97 -14.76 -4.59
N THR A 79 -2.77 -14.33 -5.57
CA THR A 79 -3.07 -12.91 -5.82
C THR A 79 -4.57 -12.63 -5.82
N PHE A 80 -5.39 -13.66 -5.62
CA PHE A 80 -6.82 -13.53 -5.72
C PHE A 80 -7.35 -12.67 -4.58
N ALA A 81 -8.09 -11.63 -4.95
CA ALA A 81 -8.89 -10.84 -4.02
C ALA A 81 -10.33 -10.81 -4.53
N PRO A 82 -11.33 -10.89 -3.63
CA PRO A 82 -12.72 -10.85 -4.05
C PRO A 82 -13.04 -9.48 -4.64
N VAL A 83 -13.53 -9.50 -5.88
CA VAL A 83 -14.06 -8.32 -6.56
C VAL A 83 -15.57 -8.36 -6.44
N VAL A 84 -16.16 -7.28 -5.93
CA VAL A 84 -17.61 -7.18 -5.84
C VAL A 84 -18.22 -7.16 -7.25
N ARG A 85 -19.27 -7.95 -7.45
CA ARG A 85 -20.03 -7.95 -8.70
C ARG A 85 -21.04 -6.82 -8.69
N TYR A 86 -21.20 -6.12 -9.81
CA TYR A 86 -22.15 -5.02 -9.92
C TYR A 86 -23.59 -5.47 -9.72
N GLU A 87 -23.92 -6.70 -10.12
CA GLU A 87 -25.22 -7.33 -9.91
C GLU A 87 -25.53 -7.46 -8.41
N SER A 88 -24.54 -7.84 -7.60
CA SER A 88 -24.69 -7.93 -6.14
C SER A 88 -24.93 -6.57 -5.51
N VAL A 89 -24.17 -5.55 -5.92
CA VAL A 89 -24.37 -4.17 -5.42
C VAL A 89 -25.76 -3.67 -5.78
N ARG A 90 -26.19 -3.82 -7.04
CA ARG A 90 -27.53 -3.40 -7.48
C ARG A 90 -28.64 -4.11 -6.72
N THR A 91 -28.50 -5.42 -6.49
CA THR A 91 -29.48 -6.21 -5.73
C THR A 91 -29.60 -5.69 -4.30
N LEU A 92 -28.48 -5.41 -3.65
CA LEU A 92 -28.45 -4.87 -2.29
C LEU A 92 -29.11 -3.48 -2.19
N LEU A 93 -28.85 -2.62 -3.19
CA LEU A 93 -29.50 -1.30 -3.29
C LEU A 93 -31.02 -1.42 -3.50
N VAL A 94 -31.47 -2.37 -4.33
CA VAL A 94 -32.91 -2.60 -4.57
C VAL A 94 -33.60 -3.07 -3.29
N ILE A 95 -33.01 -4.03 -2.57
CA ILE A 95 -33.55 -4.50 -1.29
C ILE A 95 -33.61 -3.35 -0.27
N ALA A 96 -32.56 -2.55 -0.17
CA ALA A 96 -32.56 -1.40 0.73
C ALA A 96 -33.65 -0.37 0.40
N ALA A 97 -33.91 -0.13 -0.89
CA ALA A 97 -34.97 0.78 -1.31
C ALA A 97 -36.39 0.21 -1.08
N ASP A 98 -36.57 -1.10 -1.25
CA ASP A 98 -37.85 -1.79 -1.04
C ASP A 98 -38.23 -1.87 0.45
N GLU A 99 -37.23 -2.09 1.31
CA GLU A 99 -37.38 -2.26 2.76
C GLU A 99 -37.16 -0.95 3.55
N ASP A 100 -37.05 0.19 2.87
CA ASP A 100 -36.79 1.52 3.47
C ASP A 100 -35.58 1.55 4.44
N LEU A 101 -34.48 0.89 4.03
CA LEU A 101 -33.25 0.78 4.81
C LEU A 101 -32.24 1.89 4.47
N GLU A 102 -31.59 2.41 5.51
CA GLU A 102 -30.48 3.34 5.35
C GLU A 102 -29.16 2.62 5.02
N ILE A 103 -28.43 3.14 4.04
CA ILE A 103 -27.11 2.62 3.65
C ILE A 103 -26.03 3.58 4.14
N LEU A 104 -25.08 3.04 4.91
CA LEU A 104 -23.88 3.75 5.33
C LEU A 104 -22.67 3.26 4.54
N GLN A 105 -21.89 4.21 4.01
CA GLN A 105 -20.64 3.93 3.30
C GLN A 105 -19.45 4.39 4.14
N PHE A 106 -18.44 3.52 4.27
CA PHE A 106 -17.20 3.82 4.95
C PHE A 106 -16.02 3.70 3.98
N ASP A 107 -15.13 4.69 3.99
CA ASP A 107 -13.84 4.64 3.29
C ASP A 107 -12.73 4.48 4.32
N VAL A 108 -11.99 3.38 4.23
CA VAL A 108 -10.92 3.05 5.17
C VAL A 108 -9.61 3.64 4.65
N LYS A 109 -9.09 4.65 5.36
CA LYS A 109 -7.74 5.17 5.11
C LYS A 109 -6.71 4.06 5.28
N THR A 110 -5.73 4.02 4.39
CA THR A 110 -4.58 3.10 4.46
C THR A 110 -4.95 1.61 4.62
N ALA A 111 -6.07 1.18 4.04
CA ALA A 111 -6.61 -0.17 4.18
C ALA A 111 -5.58 -1.31 4.02
N PHE A 112 -4.71 -1.22 2.99
CA PHE A 112 -3.71 -2.26 2.75
C PHE A 112 -2.66 -2.37 3.87
N LEU A 113 -2.27 -1.25 4.49
CA LEU A 113 -1.29 -1.24 5.59
C LEU A 113 -1.80 -1.98 6.83
N HIS A 114 -3.11 -2.26 6.93
CA HIS A 114 -3.67 -3.06 8.02
C HIS A 114 -3.72 -4.56 7.71
N GLY A 115 -3.55 -4.95 6.44
CA GLY A 115 -3.52 -6.35 6.03
C GLY A 115 -2.24 -7.03 6.48
N LYS A 116 -2.35 -8.11 7.26
CA LYS A 116 -1.17 -8.92 7.61
C LYS A 116 -0.76 -9.79 6.43
N ILE A 117 0.54 -9.90 6.20
CA ILE A 117 1.11 -10.81 5.21
C ILE A 117 1.75 -12.00 5.93
N ASP A 118 1.51 -13.19 5.41
CA ASP A 118 2.10 -14.43 5.93
C ASP A 118 3.45 -14.72 5.20
N GLU A 119 3.68 -14.11 4.05
CA GLU A 119 4.89 -14.27 3.24
C GLU A 119 6.09 -13.45 3.73
N LEU A 120 7.30 -13.97 3.51
CA LEU A 120 8.56 -13.27 3.81
C LEU A 120 8.93 -12.33 2.67
N ILE A 121 8.57 -11.05 2.82
CA ILE A 121 8.84 -10.01 1.83
C ILE A 121 9.88 -9.03 2.35
N PHE A 122 10.87 -8.75 1.51
CA PHE A 122 11.93 -7.78 1.77
C PHE A 122 11.86 -6.65 0.75
N VAL A 123 11.86 -5.41 1.23
CA VAL A 123 11.92 -4.20 0.40
C VAL A 123 13.21 -3.44 0.72
N GLU A 124 13.72 -2.71 -0.27
CA GLU A 124 14.86 -1.80 -0.05
C GLU A 124 14.49 -0.73 0.99
N GLN A 125 15.46 -0.10 1.63
CA GLN A 125 15.13 1.07 2.45
C GLN A 125 14.67 2.22 1.55
N PRO A 126 13.62 2.97 1.91
CA PRO A 126 13.24 4.17 1.19
C PRO A 126 14.43 5.14 1.13
N PRO A 127 14.65 5.88 0.02
CA PRO A 127 15.76 6.83 -0.09
C PRO A 127 15.83 7.81 1.09
N CYS A 128 14.68 8.31 1.54
CA CYS A 128 14.54 9.22 2.66
C CYS A 128 14.80 8.59 4.06
N PHE A 129 14.92 7.27 4.15
CA PHE A 129 15.16 6.54 5.41
C PHE A 129 16.39 5.63 5.35
N ASN A 130 17.14 5.64 4.25
CA ASN A 130 18.31 4.81 4.09
C ASN A 130 19.41 5.24 5.07
N ASP A 131 19.70 4.39 6.05
CA ASP A 131 20.74 4.62 7.06
C ASP A 131 22.17 4.34 6.58
N GLY A 132 22.34 4.01 5.30
CA GLY A 132 23.62 3.64 4.69
C GLY A 132 24.16 2.29 5.14
N SER A 133 23.41 1.53 5.95
CA SER A 133 23.85 0.22 6.46
C SER A 133 23.78 -0.89 5.40
N GLY A 134 23.06 -0.66 4.30
CA GLY A 134 22.79 -1.68 3.28
C GLY A 134 21.76 -2.73 3.72
N ARG A 135 21.12 -2.55 4.89
CA ARG A 135 20.05 -3.42 5.37
C ARG A 135 18.76 -3.23 4.60
N VAL A 136 17.85 -4.20 4.74
CA VAL A 136 16.56 -4.24 4.06
C VAL A 136 15.41 -4.24 5.06
N CYS A 137 14.25 -3.75 4.62
CA CYS A 137 13.03 -3.74 5.43
C CYS A 137 12.27 -5.05 5.19
N LYS A 138 12.14 -5.89 6.22
CA LYS A 138 11.23 -7.03 6.20
C LYS A 138 9.82 -6.55 6.54
N LEU A 139 8.87 -6.75 5.63
CA LEU A 139 7.49 -6.34 5.83
C LEU A 139 6.75 -7.30 6.79
N GLN A 140 5.98 -6.73 7.72
CA GLN A 140 5.05 -7.45 8.60
C GLN A 140 3.59 -7.33 8.12
N GLN A 141 3.33 -6.31 7.31
CA GLN A 141 2.02 -5.95 6.79
C GLN A 141 2.11 -5.65 5.30
N ALA A 142 0.97 -5.67 4.62
CA ALA A 142 0.89 -5.47 3.20
C ALA A 142 1.17 -4.01 2.84
N LEU A 143 2.14 -3.79 1.97
CA LEU A 143 2.40 -2.51 1.35
C LEU A 143 1.56 -2.34 0.07
N TYR A 144 1.29 -1.10 -0.32
CA TYR A 144 0.72 -0.80 -1.63
C TYR A 144 1.55 -1.43 -2.74
N GLY A 145 0.89 -1.90 -3.80
CA GLY A 145 1.57 -2.51 -4.95
C GLY A 145 2.05 -3.94 -4.70
N LEU A 146 1.91 -4.54 -3.51
CA LEU A 146 2.09 -5.99 -3.43
C LEU A 146 0.92 -6.70 -4.10
N LYS A 147 1.21 -7.75 -4.87
CA LYS A 147 0.19 -8.54 -5.57
C LYS A 147 -0.83 -9.17 -4.61
N GLN A 148 -0.43 -9.50 -3.39
CA GLN A 148 -1.28 -10.08 -2.36
C GLN A 148 -1.92 -9.05 -1.43
N ALA A 149 -1.62 -7.74 -1.56
CA ALA A 149 -2.15 -6.72 -0.65
C ALA A 149 -3.69 -6.67 -0.58
N PRO A 150 -4.43 -6.76 -1.69
CA PRO A 150 -5.89 -6.75 -1.65
C PRO A 150 -6.47 -7.98 -0.92
N ARG A 151 -5.82 -9.15 -1.06
CA ARG A 151 -6.20 -10.39 -0.35
C ARG A 151 -5.95 -10.26 1.16
N ALA A 152 -4.77 -9.76 1.54
CA ALA A 152 -4.40 -9.53 2.93
C ALA A 152 -5.39 -8.58 3.64
N TRP A 153 -5.82 -7.53 2.94
CA TRP A 153 -6.86 -6.64 3.43
C TRP A 153 -8.22 -7.32 3.57
N ASN A 154 -8.65 -8.09 2.56
CA ASN A 154 -9.93 -8.80 2.65
C ASN A 154 -9.97 -9.80 3.81
N LYS A 155 -8.90 -10.57 4.02
CA LYS A 155 -8.76 -11.47 5.18
C LYS A 155 -8.89 -10.69 6.49
N ARG A 156 -8.15 -9.58 6.61
CA ARG A 156 -8.20 -8.72 7.81
C ARG A 156 -9.60 -8.17 8.10
N LEU A 157 -10.33 -7.78 7.06
CA LEU A 157 -11.69 -7.25 7.16
C LEU A 157 -12.67 -8.35 7.58
N ASN A 158 -12.58 -9.53 6.99
CA ASN A 158 -13.41 -10.68 7.38
C ASN A 158 -13.16 -11.06 8.85
N ASP A 159 -11.89 -11.16 9.27
CA ASP A 159 -11.50 -11.47 10.66
C ASP A 159 -11.94 -10.39 11.67
N TRP A 160 -12.29 -9.19 11.21
CA TRP A 160 -12.78 -8.10 12.07
C TRP A 160 -14.30 -8.07 12.15
N LEU A 161 -14.99 -8.44 11.08
CA LEU A 161 -16.45 -8.46 10.98
C LEU A 161 -17.09 -9.74 11.56
N TYR A 162 -16.35 -10.85 11.56
CA TYR A 162 -16.79 -12.18 12.03
C TYR A 162 -15.84 -12.73 13.09
#